data_AF-A0A976QAJ1-F1
#
_entry.id   AF-A0A976QAJ1-F1
#
_cell.length_a   1.000
_cell.length_b   1.000
_cell.length_c   1.000
_cell.angle_alpha   90.00
_cell.angle_beta   90.00
_cell.angle_gamma   90.00
#
_symmetry.space_group_name_H-M   'P 1'
#
loop_
_entity.id
_entity.type
_entity.pdbx_description
1 polymer ?
#
loop_
_entity_poly.entity_id
_entity_poly.type
_entity_poly.pdbx_seq_one_letter_code
_entity_poly.pdbx_strand_id
1 'polypeptide(L)'
;MELNGKALVWGIALFLILYVVHIVFLPQLVGEAAATGDNAGILYTINQALGLATCLVPGFIAAKKAGHHGFIHGGVVGGISTVLTALLAMVWAIITGGKFFGLETLPFWLLINAFLCAFAGLVATNMVEDQES
;
A
#
# COMPACT_ATOMS: atom_id res chain seq x y z
N MET A 1 -21.74 7.73 8.84
CA MET A 1 -20.98 6.65 8.19
C MET A 1 -20.21 5.91 9.27
N GLU A 2 -20.48 4.64 9.49
CA GLU A 2 -19.82 3.86 10.55
C GLU A 2 -18.54 3.23 10.00
N LEU A 3 -17.41 3.59 10.60
CA LEU A 3 -16.10 3.00 10.29
C LEU A 3 -15.87 1.79 11.21
N ASN A 4 -15.58 0.64 10.60
CA ASN A 4 -15.21 -0.56 11.32
C ASN A 4 -13.72 -0.53 11.67
N GLY A 5 -13.40 -0.12 12.91
CA GLY A 5 -12.02 0.00 13.39
C GLY A 5 -11.22 -1.30 13.28
N LYS A 6 -11.84 -2.47 13.47
CA LYS A 6 -11.15 -3.77 13.31
C LYS A 6 -10.75 -4.02 11.86
N ALA A 7 -11.63 -3.68 10.91
CA ALA A 7 -11.33 -3.81 9.48
C ALA A 7 -10.17 -2.89 9.06
N LEU A 8 -10.17 -1.64 9.56
CA LEU A 8 -9.09 -0.68 9.32
C LEU A 8 -7.74 -1.18 9.87
N VAL A 9 -7.71 -1.68 11.11
CA VAL A 9 -6.47 -2.21 11.71
C VAL A 9 -5.89 -3.36 10.88
N TRP A 10 -6.75 -4.27 10.40
CA TRP A 10 -6.30 -5.37 9.55
C TRP A 10 -5.74 -4.88 8.20
N GLY A 11 -6.42 -3.92 7.56
CA GLY A 11 -5.92 -3.31 6.33
C GLY A 11 -4.57 -2.61 6.54
N ILE A 12 -4.47 -1.74 7.55
CA ILE A 12 -3.24 -1.00 7.85
C ILE A 12 -2.09 -1.95 8.17
N ALA A 13 -2.32 -2.97 9.02
CA ALA A 13 -1.29 -3.95 9.35
C ALA A 13 -0.77 -4.68 8.10
N LEU A 14 -1.68 -5.10 7.20
CA LEU A 14 -1.30 -5.79 5.97
C LEU A 14 -0.54 -4.86 5.01
N PHE A 15 -0.95 -3.60 4.90
CA PHE A 15 -0.24 -2.60 4.12
C PHE A 15 1.20 -2.43 4.62
N LEU A 16 1.39 -2.25 5.93
CA LEU A 16 2.71 -2.06 6.51
C LEU A 16 3.60 -3.27 6.31
N ILE A 17 3.06 -4.49 6.45
CA ILE A 17 3.81 -5.73 6.18
C ILE A 17 4.25 -5.78 4.72
N LEU A 18 3.34 -5.54 3.78
CA LEU A 18 3.65 -5.54 2.35
C LEU A 18 4.66 -4.45 1.99
N TYR A 19 4.56 -3.28 2.62
CA TYR A 19 5.52 -2.20 2.44
C TYR A 19 6.92 -2.58 2.93
N VAL A 20 7.04 -3.22 4.10
CA VAL A 20 8.33 -3.72 4.58
C VAL A 20 8.87 -4.79 3.65
N VAL A 21 8.03 -5.72 3.18
CA VAL A 21 8.43 -6.71 2.17
C VAL A 21 8.94 -6.02 0.91
N HIS A 22 8.22 -5.00 0.42
CA HIS A 22 8.61 -4.22 -0.75
C HIS A 22 9.98 -3.55 -0.56
N ILE A 23 10.23 -2.92 0.59
CA ILE A 23 11.52 -2.26 0.86
C ILE A 23 12.66 -3.24 1.09
N VAL A 24 12.42 -4.38 1.74
CA VAL A 24 13.49 -5.32 2.11
C VAL A 24 13.81 -6.28 0.98
N PHE A 25 12.80 -6.84 0.30
CA PHE A 25 13.01 -7.86 -0.72
C PHE A 25 13.36 -7.27 -2.08
N LEU A 26 12.93 -6.06 -2.40
CA LEU A 26 13.24 -5.48 -3.71
C LEU A 26 14.74 -5.26 -3.91
N PRO A 27 15.49 -4.65 -2.97
CA PRO A 27 16.95 -4.57 -3.09
C PRO A 27 17.64 -5.95 -3.17
N GLN A 28 17.10 -6.97 -2.50
CA GLN A 28 17.66 -8.33 -2.51
C GLN A 28 17.36 -9.10 -3.80
N LEU A 29 16.18 -8.91 -4.40
CA LEU A 29 15.81 -9.48 -5.70
C LEU A 29 16.57 -8.83 -6.85
N VAL A 30 16.93 -7.55 -6.69
CA VAL A 30 17.53 -6.74 -7.74
C VAL A 30 19.06 -6.85 -7.70
N GLY A 31 19.71 -6.85 -6.53
CA GLY A 31 21.17 -6.87 -6.43
C GLY A 31 21.86 -5.71 -7.17
N GLU A 32 23.20 -5.64 -7.13
CA GLU A 32 23.96 -4.62 -7.88
C GLU A 32 23.97 -4.88 -9.39
N ALA A 33 23.80 -6.13 -9.82
CA ALA A 33 23.94 -6.56 -11.22
C ALA A 33 22.75 -6.19 -12.13
N ALA A 34 21.60 -5.86 -11.55
CA ALA A 34 20.37 -5.67 -12.32
C ALA A 34 20.08 -4.19 -12.65
N ALA A 35 20.88 -3.27 -12.11
CA ALA A 35 20.83 -1.85 -12.43
C ALA A 35 21.50 -1.47 -13.77
N THR A 36 22.26 -2.39 -14.39
CA THR A 36 23.13 -2.06 -15.55
C THR A 36 22.91 -2.94 -16.80
N GLY A 37 21.83 -3.71 -16.91
CA GLY A 37 21.62 -4.63 -18.04
C GLY A 37 20.18 -4.77 -18.54
N ASP A 38 19.98 -5.70 -19.50
CA ASP A 38 18.71 -6.00 -20.22
C ASP A 38 17.49 -6.32 -19.30
N ASN A 39 17.72 -6.56 -18.02
CA ASN A 39 16.68 -6.91 -17.04
C ASN A 39 16.02 -5.69 -16.36
N ALA A 40 16.50 -4.47 -16.61
CA ALA A 40 15.99 -3.24 -15.98
C ALA A 40 14.46 -3.05 -16.15
N GLY A 41 13.92 -3.36 -17.35
CA GLY A 41 12.49 -3.24 -17.62
C GLY A 41 11.61 -4.24 -16.85
N ILE A 42 12.10 -5.46 -16.68
CA ILE A 42 11.42 -6.50 -15.90
C ILE A 42 11.35 -6.08 -14.42
N LEU A 43 12.44 -5.53 -13.89
CA LEU A 43 12.53 -5.11 -12.49
C LEU A 43 11.66 -3.90 -12.21
N TYR A 44 11.62 -2.94 -13.14
CA TYR A 44 10.67 -1.84 -13.08
C TYR A 44 9.23 -2.35 -13.01
N THR A 45 8.88 -3.35 -13.82
CA THR A 45 7.54 -3.94 -13.83
C THR A 45 7.21 -4.64 -12.51
N ILE A 46 8.14 -5.43 -11.96
CA ILE A 46 7.98 -6.08 -10.65
C ILE A 46 7.80 -5.05 -9.54
N ASN A 47 8.59 -3.98 -9.56
CA ASN A 47 8.48 -2.88 -8.59
C ASN A 47 7.09 -2.22 -8.62
N GLN A 48 6.58 -1.94 -9.83
CA GLN A 48 5.24 -1.35 -9.99
C GLN A 48 4.15 -2.33 -9.56
N ALA A 49 4.28 -3.63 -9.91
CA ALA A 49 3.34 -4.65 -9.50
C ALA A 49 3.28 -4.82 -7.97
N LEU A 50 4.42 -4.78 -7.28
CA LEU A 50 4.49 -4.81 -5.82
C LEU A 50 3.89 -3.55 -5.19
N GLY A 51 4.14 -2.37 -5.77
CA GLY A 51 3.52 -1.12 -5.32
C GLY A 51 1.99 -1.16 -5.44
N LEU A 52 1.47 -1.67 -6.57
CA LEU A 52 0.04 -1.88 -6.77
C LEU A 52 -0.52 -2.91 -5.77
N ALA A 53 0.13 -4.06 -5.60
CA ALA A 53 -0.32 -5.08 -4.66
C ALA A 53 -0.37 -4.56 -3.21
N THR A 54 0.61 -3.74 -2.81
CA THR A 54 0.67 -3.10 -1.49
C THR A 54 -0.53 -2.18 -1.23
N CYS A 55 -1.14 -1.61 -2.28
CA CYS A 55 -2.35 -0.81 -2.13
C CYS A 55 -3.63 -1.65 -2.28
N LEU A 56 -3.71 -2.48 -3.31
CA LEU A 56 -4.95 -3.17 -3.67
C LEU A 56 -5.32 -4.26 -2.65
N VAL A 57 -4.36 -5.06 -2.20
CA VAL A 57 -4.66 -6.18 -1.29
C VAL A 57 -5.17 -5.70 0.07
N PRO A 58 -4.53 -4.73 0.75
CA PRO A 58 -5.05 -4.20 2.01
C PRO A 58 -6.42 -3.52 1.90
N GLY A 59 -6.62 -2.73 0.83
CA GLY A 59 -7.91 -2.07 0.58
C GLY A 59 -9.05 -3.08 0.39
N PHE A 60 -8.79 -4.13 -0.39
CA PHE A 60 -9.73 -5.22 -0.60
C PHE A 60 -10.08 -5.96 0.70
N ILE A 61 -9.07 -6.35 1.49
CA ILE A 61 -9.26 -7.09 2.75
C ILE A 61 -10.00 -6.24 3.79
N ALA A 62 -9.67 -4.95 3.90
CA ALA A 62 -10.37 -4.04 4.81
C ALA A 62 -11.84 -3.91 4.43
N ALA A 63 -12.16 -3.74 3.14
CA ALA A 63 -13.53 -3.65 2.68
C ALA A 63 -14.32 -4.96 2.87
N LYS A 64 -13.72 -6.12 2.53
CA LYS A 64 -14.35 -7.44 2.74
C LYS A 64 -14.66 -7.69 4.22
N LYS A 65 -13.79 -7.21 5.12
CA LYS A 65 -13.98 -7.36 6.57
C LYS A 65 -14.94 -6.33 7.17
N ALA A 66 -15.08 -5.17 6.54
CA ALA A 66 -16.08 -4.19 6.92
C ALA A 66 -17.48 -4.68 6.53
N GLY A 67 -17.64 -5.22 5.31
CA GLY A 67 -18.93 -5.67 4.77
C GLY A 67 -19.77 -4.55 4.13
N HIS A 68 -19.39 -3.29 4.35
CA HIS A 68 -20.09 -2.10 3.84
C HIS A 68 -19.10 -0.95 3.62
N HIS A 69 -19.49 0.02 2.79
CA HIS A 69 -18.69 1.22 2.50
C HIS A 69 -17.23 0.91 2.11
N GLY A 70 -17.03 -0.05 1.19
CA GLY A 70 -15.71 -0.56 0.84
C GLY A 70 -14.75 0.52 0.35
N PHE A 71 -15.24 1.45 -0.46
CA PHE A 71 -14.46 2.60 -0.95
C PHE A 71 -13.86 3.43 0.20
N ILE A 72 -14.64 3.69 1.24
CA ILE A 72 -14.22 4.53 2.37
C ILE A 72 -13.20 3.78 3.23
N HIS A 73 -13.48 2.52 3.58
CA HIS A 73 -12.57 1.70 4.37
C HIS A 73 -11.23 1.52 3.66
N GLY A 74 -11.26 1.22 2.35
CA GLY A 74 -10.05 1.16 1.53
C GLY A 74 -9.31 2.49 1.49
N GLY A 75 -10.02 3.59 1.23
CA GLY A 75 -9.41 4.93 1.17
C GLY A 75 -8.72 5.35 2.46
N VAL A 76 -9.37 5.12 3.60
CA VAL A 76 -8.80 5.39 4.93
C VAL A 76 -7.57 4.53 5.19
N VAL A 77 -7.59 3.24 4.83
CA VAL A 77 -6.41 2.36 4.94
C VAL A 77 -5.25 2.91 4.11
N GLY A 78 -5.48 3.27 2.85
CA GLY A 78 -4.42 3.80 1.98
C GLY A 78 -3.86 5.13 2.48
N GLY A 79 -4.72 6.05 2.92
CA GLY A 79 -4.32 7.35 3.46
C GLY A 79 -3.49 7.22 4.75
N ILE A 80 -4.02 6.51 5.75
CA ILE A 80 -3.33 6.32 7.04
C ILE A 80 -2.01 5.58 6.83
N SER A 81 -2.03 4.50 6.06
CA SER A 81 -0.81 3.70 5.86
C SER A 81 0.28 4.48 5.14
N THR A 82 -0.07 5.37 4.20
CA THR A 82 0.92 6.24 3.53
C THR A 82 1.57 7.23 4.47
N VAL A 83 0.79 7.80 5.41
CA VAL A 83 1.36 8.67 6.46
C VAL A 83 2.27 7.85 7.38
N LEU A 84 1.85 6.66 7.79
CA LEU A 84 2.64 5.80 8.68
C LEU A 84 3.95 5.36 8.01
N THR A 85 3.94 4.99 6.74
CA THR A 85 5.17 4.60 6.02
C THR A 85 6.12 5.78 5.86
N ALA A 86 5.62 6.99 5.61
CA ALA A 86 6.45 8.20 5.59
C ALA A 86 7.09 8.48 6.97
N LEU A 87 6.34 8.32 8.06
CA LEU A 87 6.87 8.44 9.42
C LEU A 87 7.94 7.39 9.72
N LEU A 88 7.71 6.13 9.33
CA LEU A 88 8.70 5.05 9.48
C LEU A 88 9.98 5.33 8.69
N ALA A 89 9.86 5.79 7.45
CA ALA A 89 11.00 6.17 6.62
C ALA A 89 11.76 7.37 7.20
N MET A 90 11.06 8.34 7.79
CA MET A 90 11.67 9.47 8.47
C MET A 90 12.46 9.04 9.72
N VAL A 91 11.87 8.19 10.57
CA VAL A 91 12.55 7.64 11.75
C VAL A 91 13.79 6.84 11.34
N TRP A 92 13.66 6.01 10.30
CA TRP A 92 14.78 5.23 9.77
C TRP A 92 15.92 6.12 9.26
N ALA A 93 15.60 7.19 8.52
CA ALA A 93 16.58 8.15 8.03
C ALA A 93 17.32 8.85 9.17
N ILE A 94 16.63 9.24 10.25
CA ILE A 94 17.23 9.84 11.44
C ILE A 94 18.21 8.86 12.11
N ILE A 95 17.81 7.60 12.27
CA ILE A 95 18.63 6.57 12.95
C ILE A 95 19.88 6.22 12.13
N THR A 96 19.76 6.14 10.81
CA THR A 96 20.85 5.71 9.90
C THR A 96 21.70 6.86 9.37
N GLY A 97 21.31 8.12 9.63
CA GLY A 97 21.92 9.29 9.01
C GLY A 97 21.64 9.41 7.49
N GLY A 98 20.65 8.67 6.99
CA GLY A 98 20.25 8.67 5.58
C GLY A 98 19.49 9.93 5.17
N LYS A 99 19.44 10.21 3.87
CA LYS A 99 18.64 11.32 3.32
C LYS A 99 17.16 10.93 3.25
N PHE A 100 16.28 11.77 3.78
CA PHE A 100 14.83 11.63 3.63
C PHE A 100 14.31 12.47 2.46
N PHE A 101 13.77 11.83 1.43
CA PHE A 101 13.23 12.49 0.23
C PHE A 101 11.69 12.45 0.13
N GLY A 102 11.01 12.00 1.19
CA GLY A 102 9.59 11.63 1.12
C GLY A 102 8.57 12.76 1.31
N LEU A 103 8.96 13.90 1.88
CA LEU A 103 7.99 14.92 2.35
C LEU A 103 7.35 15.72 1.21
N GLU A 104 8.13 16.10 0.20
CA GLU A 104 7.64 16.91 -0.94
C GLU A 104 6.65 16.16 -1.82
N THR A 105 6.86 14.84 -1.98
CA THR A 105 6.00 13.98 -2.82
C THR A 105 4.89 13.30 -2.01
N LEU A 106 4.88 13.45 -0.68
CA LEU A 106 3.90 12.82 0.20
C LEU A 106 2.44 13.14 -0.19
N PRO A 107 2.06 14.38 -0.53
CA PRO A 107 0.66 14.68 -0.90
C PRO A 107 0.20 13.90 -2.14
N PHE A 108 1.08 13.77 -3.13
CA PHE A 108 0.80 13.01 -4.35
C PHE A 108 0.62 11.52 -4.02
N TRP A 109 1.55 10.93 -3.27
CA TRP A 109 1.47 9.52 -2.90
C TRP A 109 0.29 9.19 -1.99
N LEU A 110 -0.06 10.12 -1.09
CA LEU A 110 -1.24 9.98 -0.23
C LEU A 110 -2.51 9.88 -1.07
N LEU A 111 -2.66 10.73 -2.09
CA LEU A 111 -3.80 10.67 -3.01
C LEU A 111 -3.83 9.37 -3.80
N ILE A 112 -2.71 8.97 -4.42
CA ILE A 112 -2.64 7.77 -5.25
C ILE A 112 -2.92 6.51 -4.43
N ASN A 113 -2.26 6.34 -3.28
CA ASN A 113 -2.41 5.15 -2.45
C ASN A 113 -3.81 5.09 -1.82
N ALA A 114 -4.34 6.22 -1.35
CA ALA A 114 -5.72 6.28 -0.85
C ALA A 114 -6.70 5.88 -1.96
N PHE A 115 -6.54 6.42 -3.16
CA PHE A 115 -7.42 6.09 -4.28
C PHE A 115 -7.33 4.63 -4.70
N LEU A 116 -6.13 4.06 -4.83
CA LEU A 116 -5.94 2.66 -5.19
C LEU A 116 -6.55 1.71 -4.15
N CYS A 117 -6.32 1.99 -2.85
CA CYS A 117 -6.94 1.20 -1.79
C CYS A 117 -8.47 1.35 -1.78
N ALA A 118 -8.99 2.56 -2.01
CA ALA A 118 -10.42 2.82 -2.12
C ALA A 118 -11.06 2.07 -3.29
N PHE A 119 -10.40 2.08 -4.45
CA PHE A 119 -10.85 1.37 -5.63
C PHE A 119 -10.90 -0.15 -5.37
N ALA A 120 -9.85 -0.73 -4.78
CA ALA A 120 -9.87 -2.14 -4.40
C ALA A 120 -10.97 -2.45 -3.38
N GLY A 121 -11.22 -1.53 -2.45
CA GLY A 121 -12.30 -1.65 -1.49
C GLY A 121 -13.69 -1.65 -2.14
N LEU A 122 -13.91 -0.81 -3.15
CA LEU A 122 -15.14 -0.78 -3.94
C LEU A 122 -15.37 -2.12 -4.66
N VAL A 123 -14.33 -2.64 -5.30
CA VAL A 123 -14.38 -3.95 -5.99
C VAL A 123 -14.75 -5.05 -5.00
N ALA A 124 -14.16 -5.06 -3.80
CA ALA A 124 -14.42 -6.07 -2.79
C ALA A 124 -15.88 -6.10 -2.34
N THR A 125 -16.50 -4.94 -2.14
CA THR A 125 -17.90 -4.88 -1.70
C THR A 125 -18.87 -5.32 -2.79
N ASN A 126 -18.63 -4.92 -4.05
CA ASN A 126 -19.49 -5.33 -5.16
C ASN A 126 -19.43 -6.84 -5.40
N MET A 127 -18.27 -7.48 -5.19
CA MET A 127 -18.14 -8.93 -5.30
C MET A 127 -18.86 -9.70 -4.18
N VAL A 128 -19.10 -9.08 -3.03
CA VAL A 128 -19.81 -9.71 -1.91
C VAL A 128 -21.32 -9.65 -2.13
N GLU A 129 -21.82 -8.52 -2.65
CA GLU A 129 -23.25 -8.36 -3.00
C GLU A 129 -23.70 -9.40 -4.04
N ASP A 130 -22.85 -9.71 -5.03
CA ASP A 130 -23.13 -10.72 -6.06
C ASP A 130 -23.20 -12.18 -5.53
N GLN A 131 -22.72 -12.46 -4.31
CA GLN A 131 -22.77 -13.82 -3.72
C GLN A 131 -23.99 -14.07 -2.83
N GLU A 132 -24.72 -13.00 -2.46
CA GLU A 132 -25.92 -13.10 -1.62
C GLU A 132 -27.24 -12.98 -2.41
N SER A 133 -27.17 -12.79 -3.74
CA SER A 133 -28.30 -12.75 -4.68
C SER A 133 -28.52 -14.08 -5.40
#